data_AF-A0A1F4A443-F1
#
_entry.id   AF-A0A1F4A443-F1
#
_cell.length_a   1.000
_cell.length_b   1.000
_cell.length_c   1.000
_cell.angle_alpha   90.00
_cell.angle_beta   90.00
_cell.angle_gamma   90.00
#
_symmetry.space_group_name_H-M   'P 1'
#
loop_
_entity.id
_entity.type
_entity.pdbx_description
1 polymer ?
#
loop_
_entity_poly.entity_id
_entity_poly.type
_entity_poly.pdbx_seq_one_letter_code
_entity_poly.pdbx_strand_id
1 'polypeptide(L)' 'MGKGDKRTRRGKIFKGSYGKTRSHKKKVKKPGPAK' A
#
# COMPACT_ATOMS: atom_id res chain seq x y z
N MET A 1 -7.86 10.63 -11.18
CA MET A 1 -7.97 10.34 -9.73
C MET A 1 -7.28 11.44 -8.92
N GLY A 2 -8.07 12.34 -8.33
CA GLY A 2 -7.57 13.51 -7.58
C GLY A 2 -7.15 13.21 -6.14
N LYS A 3 -6.61 14.21 -5.45
CA LYS A 3 -6.18 14.12 -4.05
C LYS A 3 -7.34 13.85 -3.07
N GLY A 4 -8.58 14.20 -3.44
CA GLY A 4 -9.77 13.99 -2.61
C GLY A 4 -10.29 12.55 -2.56
N ASP A 5 -9.94 11.72 -3.56
CA ASP A 5 -10.49 10.36 -3.64
C ASP A 5 -9.67 9.36 -2.80
N LYS A 6 -10.22 9.03 -1.64
CA LYS A 6 -9.65 8.13 -0.62
C LYS A 6 -9.50 6.68 -1.08
N ARG A 7 -10.12 6.26 -2.19
CA ARG A 7 -9.98 4.90 -2.73
C ARG A 7 -8.66 4.74 -3.51
N THR A 8 -8.10 5.86 -3.96
CA THR A 8 -6.95 5.91 -4.87
C THR A 8 -5.64 5.97 -4.12
N ARG A 9 -4.54 5.56 -4.76
CA ARG A 9 -3.21 5.70 -4.16
C ARG A 9 -2.88 7.17 -3.85
N ARG A 10 -3.22 8.10 -4.74
CA ARG A 10 -2.97 9.55 -4.56
C ARG A 10 -3.75 10.13 -3.39
N GLY A 11 -5.05 9.84 -3.28
CA GLY A 11 -5.84 10.35 -2.15
C GLY A 11 -5.48 9.70 -0.82
N LYS A 12 -5.06 8.43 -0.83
CA LYS A 12 -4.49 7.79 0.38
C LYS A 12 -3.15 8.39 0.81
N ILE A 13 -2.30 8.82 -0.14
CA ILE A 13 -1.06 9.55 0.16
C ILE A 13 -1.40 10.90 0.79
N PHE A 14 -2.32 11.66 0.19
CA PHE A 14 -2.70 12.99 0.68
C PHE A 14 -3.32 12.93 2.09
N LYS A 15 -4.20 11.96 2.35
CA LYS A 15 -4.80 11.74 3.68
C LYS A 15 -3.85 11.07 4.69
N GLY A 16 -2.69 10.57 4.27
CA GLY A 16 -1.79 9.81 5.14
C GLY A 16 -2.26 8.38 5.50
N SER A 17 -3.44 7.94 5.06
CA SER A 17 -3.98 6.59 5.36
C SER A 17 -3.43 5.48 4.46
N TYR A 18 -3.55 4.21 4.88
CA TYR A 18 -3.12 3.01 4.14
C TYR A 18 -4.31 2.16 3.63
N GLY A 19 -4.01 1.09 2.89
CA GLY A 19 -4.95 0.01 2.54
C GLY A 19 -4.61 -0.58 1.17
N LYS A 20 -5.55 -1.24 0.49
CA LYS A 20 -5.27 -2.02 -0.74
C LYS A 20 -4.44 -1.27 -1.79
N THR A 21 -4.79 -0.01 -2.08
CA THR A 21 -4.12 0.83 -3.10
C THR A 21 -2.86 1.56 -2.61
N ARG A 22 -2.64 1.64 -1.29
CA ARG A 22 -1.42 2.17 -0.66
C ARG A 22 -1.04 1.22 0.49
N SER A 23 -0.55 0.04 0.14
CA SER A 23 -0.11 -0.96 1.12
C SER A 23 1.24 -0.54 1.71
N HIS A 24 1.51 -0.97 2.93
CA HIS A 24 2.90 -0.97 3.41
C HIS A 24 3.72 -1.90 2.51
N LYS A 25 5.00 -1.56 2.30
CA LYS A 25 5.94 -2.44 1.57
C LYS A 25 5.70 -3.86 2.07
N LYS A 26 5.26 -4.75 1.19
CA LYS A 26 5.16 -6.17 1.53
C LYS A 26 6.58 -6.54 1.97
N LYS A 27 6.74 -6.93 3.24
CA LYS A 27 7.97 -7.60 3.67
C LYS A 27 8.10 -8.75 2.69
N VAL A 28 9.11 -8.69 1.82
CA VAL A 28 9.45 -9.80 0.95
C VAL A 28 9.71 -10.93 1.93
N LYS A 29 8.75 -11.85 2.07
CA LYS A 29 9.00 -13.08 2.79
C LYS A 29 10.06 -13.74 1.93
N LYS A 30 11.33 -13.62 2.33
CA LYS A 30 12.39 -14.42 1.75
C LYS A 30 11.85 -15.84 1.76
N PRO A 31 11.80 -16.55 0.62
CA PRO A 31 11.43 -17.95 0.65
C PRO A 31 12.35 -18.58 1.69
N GLY A 32 11.75 -19.08 2.77
CA GLY A 32 12.52 -19.81 3.78
C GLY A 32 13.22 -20.97 3.08
N PRO A 33 14.37 -21.42 3.60
CA PRO A 33 15.09 -22.53 2.97
C PRO A 33 14.10 -23.68 2.79
N ALA A 34 13.95 -24.13 1.55
CA ALA A 34 13.20 -25.33 1.24
C ALA A 34 13.81 -26.46 2.09
N LYS A 35 13.00 -27.01 3.00
CA LYS A 35 13.32 -28.26 3.68
C LYS A 35 12.85 -29.41 2.79
#